data_AF-A0A0A0J9Z8-F1
#
_entry.id   AF-A0A0A0J9Z8-F1
#
_cell.length_a   1.000
_cell.length_b   1.000
_cell.length_c   1.000
_cell.angle_alpha   90.00
_cell.angle_beta   90.00
_cell.angle_gamma   90.00
#
_symmetry.space_group_name_H-M   'P 1'
#
loop_
_entity.id
_entity.type
_entity.pdbx_description
1 polymer ?
#
loop_
_entity_poly.entity_id
_entity_poly.type
_entity_poly.pdbx_seq_one_letter_code
_entity_poly.pdbx_strand_id
1 'polypeptide(L)'
;MALNIKNERVVSLARDVAARTGQTQTGAIESALERYLADLVREGESDTRRRRLDALLARIDAERLPGGPTVEEIMDDLYDPATGLPR
;
A
#
# COMPACT_ATOMS: atom_id res chain seq x y z
N MET A 1 15.33 -26.31 -15.19
CA MET A 1 14.11 -26.60 -15.98
C MET A 1 14.06 -25.66 -17.18
N ALA A 2 13.36 -26.01 -18.26
CA ALA A 2 13.28 -25.19 -19.47
C ALA A 2 11.87 -24.61 -19.65
N LEU A 3 11.77 -23.28 -19.78
CA LEU A 3 10.55 -22.57 -20.13
C LEU A 3 10.52 -22.36 -21.65
N ASN A 4 9.47 -22.86 -22.33
CA ASN A 4 9.31 -22.69 -23.76
C ASN A 4 8.23 -21.63 -24.06
N ILE A 5 8.63 -20.53 -24.69
CA ILE A 5 7.72 -19.42 -25.05
C ILE A 5 7.56 -19.40 -26.57
N LYS A 6 6.38 -19.77 -27.05
CA LYS A 6 6.04 -19.78 -28.49
C LYS A 6 5.53 -18.43 -29.02
N ASN A 7 5.48 -17.41 -28.17
CA ASN A 7 5.02 -16.08 -28.54
C ASN A 7 6.19 -15.24 -29.05
N GLU A 8 6.18 -14.92 -30.35
CA GLU A 8 7.26 -14.17 -31.02
C GLU A 8 7.52 -12.80 -30.41
N ARG A 9 6.45 -12.10 -29.98
CA ARG A 9 6.58 -10.78 -29.33
C ARG A 9 7.34 -10.88 -28.02
N VAL A 10 7.08 -11.91 -27.21
CA VAL A 10 7.77 -12.11 -25.93
C VAL A 10 9.24 -12.44 -26.16
N VAL A 11 9.54 -13.26 -27.16
CA VAL A 11 10.93 -13.58 -27.54
C VAL A 11 11.68 -12.32 -28.02
N SER A 12 11.03 -11.46 -28.82
CA SER A 12 11.60 -10.18 -29.26
C SER A 12 11.92 -9.28 -28.06
N LEU A 13 10.97 -9.11 -27.14
CA LEU A 13 11.15 -8.30 -25.95
C LEU A 13 12.30 -8.82 -25.07
N ALA A 14 12.35 -10.13 -24.83
CA ALA A 14 13.42 -10.73 -24.04
C ALA A 14 14.80 -10.51 -24.69
N ARG A 15 14.89 -10.62 -26.02
CA ARG A 15 16.12 -10.34 -26.78
C ARG A 15 16.52 -8.88 -26.68
N ASP A 16 15.59 -7.95 -26.83
CA ASP A 16 15.87 -6.51 -26.79
C ASP A 16 16.33 -6.05 -25.41
N VAL A 17 15.69 -6.56 -24.34
CA VAL A 17 16.09 -6.26 -22.96
C VAL A 17 17.48 -6.83 -22.71
N ALA A 18 17.71 -8.11 -23.03
CA ALA A 18 19.01 -8.76 -22.88
C ALA A 18 20.15 -7.99 -23.59
N ALA A 19 19.91 -7.54 -24.82
CA ALA A 19 20.88 -6.76 -25.59
C ALA A 19 21.20 -5.40 -24.93
N ARG A 20 20.21 -4.75 -24.32
CA ARG A 20 20.38 -3.44 -23.65
C ARG A 20 21.00 -3.55 -22.26
N THR A 21 20.74 -4.65 -21.55
CA THR A 21 21.21 -4.84 -20.16
C THR A 21 22.48 -5.69 -20.07
N GLY A 22 22.92 -6.30 -21.17
CA GLY A 22 24.05 -7.24 -21.19
C GLY A 22 23.73 -8.58 -20.51
N GLN A 23 22.46 -8.86 -20.23
CA GLN A 23 22.00 -10.10 -19.60
C GLN A 23 21.73 -11.19 -20.64
N THR A 24 21.55 -12.43 -20.19
CA THR A 24 20.93 -13.47 -21.03
C THR A 24 19.43 -13.19 -21.17
N GLN A 25 18.78 -13.74 -22.21
CA GLN A 25 17.32 -13.62 -22.35
C GLN A 25 16.57 -14.19 -21.14
N THR A 26 17.04 -15.31 -20.60
CA THR A 26 16.49 -15.90 -19.37
C THR A 26 16.67 -14.97 -18.18
N GLY A 27 17.86 -14.38 -18.00
CA GLY A 27 18.11 -13.44 -16.91
C GLY A 27 17.29 -12.15 -17.02
N ALA A 28 17.07 -11.66 -18.24
CA ALA A 28 16.18 -10.53 -18.49
C ALA A 28 14.72 -10.85 -18.10
N ILE A 29 14.23 -12.04 -18.44
CA ILE A 29 12.90 -12.51 -18.05
C ILE A 29 12.80 -12.66 -16.53
N GLU A 30 13.79 -13.28 -15.90
CA GLU A 30 13.86 -13.46 -14.45
C GLU A 30 13.81 -12.10 -13.72
N SER A 31 14.68 -11.15 -14.07
CA SER A 31 14.67 -9.81 -13.48
C SER A 31 13.35 -9.07 -13.69
N ALA A 32 12.67 -9.26 -14.83
CA ALA A 32 11.36 -8.65 -15.06
C ALA A 32 10.28 -9.27 -14.17
N LEU A 33 10.28 -10.59 -13.99
CA LEU A 33 9.34 -11.30 -13.14
C LEU A 33 9.55 -10.96 -11.65
N GLU A 34 10.80 -10.86 -11.19
CA GLU A 34 11.12 -10.46 -9.82
C GLU A 34 10.59 -9.06 -9.51
N ARG A 35 10.80 -8.10 -10.42
CA ARG A 35 10.27 -6.73 -10.27
C ARG A 35 8.74 -6.74 -10.23
N TYR A 36 8.10 -7.46 -11.14
CA TYR A 36 6.65 -7.56 -11.16
C TYR A 36 6.08 -8.20 -9.88
N LEU A 37 6.73 -9.24 -9.36
CA LEU A 37 6.35 -9.84 -8.08
C LEU A 37 6.52 -8.87 -6.92
N ALA A 38 7.63 -8.13 -6.87
CA ALA A 38 7.85 -7.12 -5.85
C ALA A 38 6.80 -5.99 -5.89
N ASP A 39 6.35 -5.60 -7.09
CA ASP A 39 5.27 -4.63 -7.28
C ASP A 39 3.94 -5.17 -6.73
N LEU A 40 3.57 -6.40 -7.09
CA LEU A 40 2.36 -7.05 -6.61
C LEU A 40 2.33 -7.21 -5.08
N VAL A 41 3.47 -7.54 -4.46
CA VAL A 41 3.58 -7.63 -2.99
C VAL A 41 3.33 -6.26 -2.36
N ARG A 42 3.96 -5.20 -2.88
CA ARG A 42 3.76 -3.84 -2.37
C ARG A 42 2.32 -3.37 -2.49
N GLU A 43 1.66 -3.67 -3.62
CA GLU A 43 0.24 -3.36 -3.80
C GLU A 43 -0.64 -4.11 -2.80
N GLY A 44 -0.41 -5.41 -2.61
CA GLY A 44 -1.14 -6.23 -1.64
C GLY A 44 -0.93 -5.79 -0.18
N GLU A 45 0.27 -5.35 0.18
CA GLU A 45 0.58 -4.80 1.50
C GLU A 45 -0.11 -3.45 1.73
N SER A 46 -0.11 -2.57 0.71
CA SER A 46 -0.82 -1.29 0.75
C SER A 46 -2.33 -1.50 0.93
N ASP A 47 -2.90 -2.46 0.20
CA ASP A 47 -4.32 -2.77 0.27
C ASP A 47 -4.70 -3.38 1.62
N THR A 48 -3.87 -4.29 2.14
CA THR A 48 -4.00 -4.84 3.51
C THR A 48 -3.92 -3.75 4.57
N ARG A 49 -2.95 -2.83 4.45
CA ARG A 49 -2.80 -1.70 5.38
C ARG A 49 -4.02 -0.80 5.36
N ARG A 50 -4.56 -0.51 4.16
CA ARG A 50 -5.76 0.32 4.00
C ARG A 50 -6.97 -0.33 4.65
N ARG A 51 -7.21 -1.62 4.36
CA ARG A 51 -8.29 -2.39 5.01
C ARG A 51 -8.17 -2.40 6.53
N ARG A 52 -6.95 -2.53 7.07
CA ARG A 52 -6.71 -2.49 8.52
C ARG A 52 -7.02 -1.12 9.12
N LEU A 53 -6.66 -0.04 8.41
CA LEU A 53 -6.99 1.32 8.83
C LEU A 53 -8.51 1.55 8.80
N ASP A 54 -9.18 1.16 7.72
CA ASP A 54 -10.63 1.30 7.59
C ASP A 54 -11.37 0.51 8.69
N ALA A 55 -10.90 -0.70 9.02
CA ALA A 55 -11.45 -1.50 10.12
C ALA A 55 -11.22 -0.85 11.49
N LEU A 56 -10.08 -0.16 11.70
CA LEU A 56 -9.80 0.57 12.94
C LEU A 56 -10.72 1.79 13.06
N LEU A 57 -10.87 2.57 11.98
CA LEU A 57 -11.75 3.74 11.95
C LEU A 57 -13.20 3.34 12.20
N ALA A 58 -13.68 2.27 11.55
CA ALA A 58 -15.03 1.75 11.77
C ALA A 58 -15.28 1.34 13.24
N ARG A 59 -14.27 0.82 13.94
CA ARG A 59 -14.39 0.51 15.37
C ARG A 59 -14.47 1.75 16.24
N ILE A 60 -13.64 2.76 15.95
CA ILE A 60 -13.68 4.05 16.66
C ILE A 60 -15.05 4.71 16.47
N ASP A 61 -15.56 4.72 15.23
CA ASP A 61 -16.87 5.28 14.91
C ASP A 61 -18.01 4.52 15.60
N ALA A 62 -17.90 3.20 15.74
CA ALA A 62 -18.89 2.38 16.44
C ALA A 62 -18.91 2.61 17.97
N GLU A 63 -17.77 2.97 18.56
CA GLU A 63 -17.67 3.29 19.99
C GLU A 63 -18.09 4.74 20.30
N ARG A 64 -18.20 5.60 19.29
CA ARG A 64 -18.62 6.99 19.45
C ARG A 64 -20.09 7.05 19.84
N LEU A 65 -20.42 7.76 20.92
CA LEU A 65 -21.81 8.05 21.25
C LEU A 65 -22.47 8.88 20.13
N PRO A 66 -23.60 8.44 19.57
CA PRO A 66 -24.37 9.26 18.64
C PRO A 66 -24.81 10.55 19.33
N GLY A 67 -24.41 11.71 18.79
CA GLY A 67 -24.71 13.02 19.39
C GLY A 67 -23.86 13.37 20.61
N GLY A 68 -22.74 12.67 20.85
CA GLY A 68 -21.77 13.06 21.88
C GLY A 68 -21.08 14.39 21.57
N PRO A 69 -20.56 15.09 22.60
CA PRO A 69 -19.90 16.37 22.42
C PRO A 69 -18.67 16.24 21.52
N THR A 70 -18.42 17.29 20.74
CA THR A 70 -17.21 17.47 19.94
C THR A 70 -15.99 17.59 20.85
N VAL A 71 -14.80 17.43 20.26
CA VAL A 71 -13.55 17.60 21.01
C VAL A 71 -13.46 19.02 21.56
N GLU A 72 -13.83 20.04 20.78
CA GLU A 72 -13.92 21.42 21.25
C GLU A 72 -14.85 21.57 22.45
N GLU A 73 -16.07 21.01 22.41
CA GLU A 73 -17.02 21.10 23.53
C GLU A 73 -16.49 20.40 24.80
N ILE A 74 -15.80 19.26 24.65
CA ILE A 74 -15.17 18.55 25.78
C ILE A 74 -14.02 19.39 26.36
N MET A 75 -13.22 20.03 25.50
CA MET A 75 -12.08 20.85 25.94
C MET A 75 -12.54 22.13 26.64
N ASP A 76 -13.61 22.77 26.16
CA ASP A 76 -14.20 23.97 26.76
C ASP A 76 -14.83 23.67 28.14
N ASP A 77 -15.34 22.46 28.35
CA ASP A 77 -15.88 21.99 29.63
C ASP A 77 -14.76 21.65 30.64
N LEU A 78 -13.67 21.02 30.18
CA LEU A 78 -12.58 20.57 31.05
C LEU A 78 -11.56 21.66 31.39
N TYR A 79 -11.33 22.63 30.51
CA TYR A 79 -10.28 23.64 30.65
C TYR A 79 -10.84 25.06 30.59
N ASP A 80 -10.21 25.98 31.32
CA ASP A 80 -10.52 27.39 31.24
C ASP A 80 -9.93 28.00 29.96
N PRO A 81 -10.71 28.66 29.08
CA PRO A 81 -10.20 29.17 27.80
C PRO A 81 -9.18 30.30 27.91
N ALA A 82 -9.17 31.05 29.02
CA ALA A 82 -8.27 32.18 29.23
C ALA A 82 -6.92 31.74 29.81
N THR A 83 -6.92 30.70 30.65
CA THR A 83 -5.72 30.22 31.35
C THR A 83 -5.16 28.91 30.80
N GLY A 84 -5.98 28.12 30.10
CA GLY A 84 -5.64 26.79 29.59
C GLY A 84 -5.46 25.73 30.68
N LEU A 85 -5.80 26.04 31.93
CA LEU A 85 -5.69 25.11 33.05
C LEU A 85 -7.00 24.31 33.23
N PRO A 86 -6.93 23.08 33.79
CA PRO A 86 -8.13 22.35 34.15
C PRO A 86 -9.00 23.16 35.11
N ARG A 87 -10.32 23.12 34.89
CA ARG A 87 -11.31 23.71 35.80
C ARG A 87 -11.40 22.95 37.12
#